data_AF-A0A2V5PR23-F1
#
_entry.id   AF-A0A2V5PR23-F1
#
_cell.length_a   1.000
_cell.length_b   1.000
_cell.length_c   1.000
_cell.angle_alpha   90.00
_cell.angle_beta   90.00
_cell.angle_gamma   90.00
#
_symmetry.space_group_name_H-M   'P 1'
#
loop_
_entity.id
_entity.type
_entity.pdbx_description
1 polymer ?
#
loop_
_entity_poly.entity_id
_entity_poly.type
_entity_poly.pdbx_seq_one_letter_code
_entity_poly.pdbx_strand_id
1 'polypeptide(L)'
;MILLVTVHVSRNTRRAPLIDKPSLRLNVPRMSDIIYPRSPRETMCGWMHLPRLIDKIRLHLAGKLHPDYQPNFCKGFDGLWLETAGVPPEQFIEVVRNSITDGEVCDWVLKNVKKPESVKAAHRKNMLNRPTKDDPEMQARLKMRKENAGLAHRDDIQTFVDFIDADEKRL
;
A
#
# COMPACT_ATOMS: atom_id res chain seq x y z
N MET A 1 -54.27 4.78 62.38
CA MET A 1 -53.90 6.21 62.47
C MET A 1 -52.96 6.48 61.29
N ILE A 2 -53.41 7.08 60.19
CA ILE A 2 -53.51 8.55 59.95
C ILE A 2 -52.13 9.18 60.24
N LEU A 3 -51.36 9.77 59.32
CA LEU A 3 -51.69 10.79 58.32
C LEU A 3 -50.60 10.86 57.24
N LEU A 4 -51.01 11.23 56.03
CA LEU A 4 -50.20 11.63 54.88
C LEU A 4 -49.92 13.14 54.99
N VAL A 5 -48.67 13.61 54.91
CA VAL A 5 -48.36 15.01 54.50
C VAL A 5 -47.03 15.06 53.75
N THR A 6 -47.12 15.31 52.45
CA THR A 6 -46.08 15.77 51.53
C THR A 6 -45.51 17.12 51.98
N VAL A 7 -44.26 17.48 51.65
CA VAL A 7 -43.89 18.82 51.11
C VAL A 7 -42.36 19.02 50.94
N HIS A 8 -42.03 19.48 49.72
CA HIS A 8 -40.94 20.37 49.29
C HIS A 8 -39.48 19.91 49.14
N VAL A 9 -39.10 19.94 47.86
CA VAL A 9 -37.77 20.29 47.34
C VAL A 9 -37.41 21.73 47.73
N SER A 10 -36.21 21.95 48.23
CA SER A 10 -35.52 23.25 48.11
C SER A 10 -34.03 23.05 47.89
N ARG A 11 -33.53 23.71 46.84
CA ARG A 11 -32.16 23.66 46.32
C ARG A 11 -31.25 24.49 47.21
N ASN A 12 -30.13 23.95 47.69
CA ASN A 12 -28.88 24.74 47.80
C ASN A 12 -27.65 23.84 48.10
N THR A 13 -27.10 23.17 47.08
CA THR A 13 -25.74 22.65 47.17
C THR A 13 -24.80 23.58 46.41
N ARG A 14 -23.93 24.23 47.19
CA ARG A 14 -22.88 25.15 46.72
C ARG A 14 -22.04 24.44 45.67
N ARG A 15 -21.89 25.06 44.49
CA ARG A 15 -20.91 24.66 43.48
C ARG A 15 -19.52 24.78 44.09
N ALA A 16 -18.81 23.66 44.21
CA ALA A 16 -17.35 23.69 44.32
C ALA A 16 -16.77 24.28 43.02
N PRO A 17 -15.69 25.08 43.08
CA PRO A 17 -15.07 25.59 41.87
C PRO A 17 -14.46 24.41 41.10
N LEU A 18 -14.98 24.19 39.88
CA LEU A 18 -14.36 23.33 38.89
C LEU A 18 -12.98 23.92 38.60
N ILE A 19 -11.92 23.21 38.99
CA ILE A 19 -10.58 23.47 38.49
C ILE A 19 -10.64 23.19 36.99
N ASP A 20 -10.58 24.25 36.18
CA ASP A 20 -10.43 24.18 34.74
C ASP A 20 -9.12 23.44 34.42
N LYS A 21 -9.22 22.12 34.26
CA LYS A 21 -8.15 21.35 33.62
C LYS A 21 -8.16 21.74 32.15
N PRO A 22 -7.07 22.30 31.60
CA PRO A 22 -7.00 22.50 30.17
C PRO A 22 -7.19 21.16 29.49
N SER A 23 -8.28 21.01 28.74
CA SER A 23 -8.46 19.87 27.85
C SER A 23 -7.35 19.96 26.82
N LEU A 24 -6.25 19.24 27.05
CA LEU A 24 -5.27 18.94 26.01
C LEU A 24 -6.01 18.12 24.96
N ARG A 25 -6.60 18.81 23.98
CA ARG A 25 -6.89 18.22 22.68
C ARG A 25 -5.53 17.89 22.08
N LEU A 26 -5.07 16.68 22.34
CA LEU A 26 -3.93 16.11 21.63
C LEU A 26 -4.29 16.14 20.15
N ASN A 27 -3.59 16.98 19.42
CA ASN A 27 -3.68 17.11 17.99
C ASN A 27 -3.11 15.81 17.38
N VAL A 28 -3.97 14.92 16.93
CA VAL A 28 -3.57 13.72 16.17
C VAL A 28 -3.30 14.18 14.74
N PRO A 29 -2.08 13.94 14.24
CA PRO A 29 -1.96 12.83 13.30
C PRO A 29 -0.87 11.88 13.81
N ARG A 30 -1.26 10.65 14.14
CA ARG A 30 -0.32 9.55 13.92
C ARG A 30 -0.12 9.54 12.41
N MET A 31 0.99 10.11 11.93
CA MET A 31 1.53 9.68 10.66
C MET A 31 1.74 8.18 10.84
N SER A 32 0.78 7.37 10.41
CA SER A 32 0.96 5.93 10.42
C SER A 32 2.18 5.68 9.55
N ASP A 33 3.24 5.12 10.13
CA ASP A 33 4.44 4.76 9.38
C ASP A 33 4.02 3.99 8.13
N ILE A 34 4.44 4.46 6.96
CA ILE A 34 4.07 3.85 5.69
C ILE A 34 4.60 2.41 5.72
N ILE A 35 3.69 1.44 5.55
CA ILE A 35 4.08 0.03 5.40
C ILE A 35 4.45 -0.16 3.93
N TYR A 36 5.76 -0.15 3.66
CA TYR A 36 6.28 -0.38 2.32
C TYR A 36 6.04 -1.85 1.91
N PRO A 37 5.36 -2.11 0.78
CA PRO A 37 5.38 -3.41 0.14
C PRO A 37 6.82 -3.81 -0.19
N ARG A 38 7.10 -5.12 -0.32
CA ARG A 38 8.40 -5.64 -0.77
C ARG A 38 8.92 -4.98 -2.05
N SER A 39 10.23 -5.09 -2.28
CA SER A 39 10.85 -4.47 -3.46
C SER A 39 10.22 -4.98 -4.76
N PRO A 40 10.04 -4.14 -5.80
CA PRO A 40 9.63 -4.62 -7.13
C PRO A 40 10.62 -5.63 -7.73
N ARG A 41 11.88 -5.67 -7.25
CA ARG A 41 12.91 -6.63 -7.69
C ARG A 41 12.75 -8.02 -7.11
N GLU A 42 12.02 -8.15 -5.99
CA GLU A 42 11.80 -9.45 -5.38
C GLU A 42 10.99 -10.37 -6.29
N THR A 43 11.28 -11.66 -6.18
CA THR A 43 10.72 -12.69 -7.06
C THR A 43 10.04 -13.77 -6.28
N MET A 44 8.92 -14.28 -6.81
CA MET A 44 8.25 -15.48 -6.32
C MET A 44 7.70 -16.30 -7.48
N CYS A 45 7.84 -17.62 -7.44
CA CYS A 45 7.44 -18.53 -8.52
C CYS A 45 8.01 -18.15 -9.92
N GLY A 46 9.21 -17.54 -9.94
CA GLY A 46 9.87 -17.03 -11.14
C GLY A 46 9.40 -15.65 -11.62
N TRP A 47 8.41 -15.04 -10.96
CA TRP A 47 7.87 -13.74 -11.31
C TRP A 47 8.46 -12.64 -10.44
N MET A 48 9.10 -11.67 -11.08
CA MET A 48 9.43 -10.38 -10.46
C MET A 48 8.14 -9.62 -10.12
N HIS A 49 8.16 -8.83 -9.05
CA HIS A 49 7.06 -7.97 -8.55
C HIS A 49 5.86 -8.70 -7.95
N LEU A 50 5.75 -10.02 -8.10
CA LEU A 50 4.67 -10.80 -7.51
C LEU A 50 4.59 -10.67 -5.97
N PRO A 51 5.70 -10.79 -5.20
CA PRO A 51 5.71 -10.50 -3.75
C PRO A 51 5.08 -9.14 -3.40
N ARG A 52 5.46 -8.11 -4.16
CA ARG A 52 5.02 -6.74 -3.96
C ARG A 52 3.52 -6.58 -4.21
N LEU A 53 2.99 -7.19 -5.28
CA LEU A 53 1.56 -7.17 -5.57
C LEU A 53 0.76 -7.85 -4.45
N ILE A 54 1.24 -8.98 -3.93
CA ILE A 54 0.60 -9.70 -2.81
C ILE A 54 0.53 -8.81 -1.57
N ASP A 55 1.63 -8.13 -1.22
CA ASP A 55 1.66 -7.21 -0.09
C ASP A 55 0.68 -6.06 -0.27
N LYS A 56 0.64 -5.46 -1.47
CA LYS A 56 -0.30 -4.38 -1.78
C LYS A 56 -1.75 -4.85 -1.61
N ILE A 57 -2.09 -6.05 -2.07
CA ILE A 57 -3.43 -6.63 -1.91
C ILE A 57 -3.73 -6.87 -0.42
N ARG A 58 -2.83 -7.50 0.34
CA ARG A 58 -3.03 -7.74 1.78
C ARG A 58 -3.22 -6.43 2.55
N LEU A 59 -2.42 -5.41 2.25
CA LEU A 59 -2.56 -4.08 2.83
C LEU A 59 -3.89 -3.43 2.43
N HIS A 60 -4.31 -3.57 1.18
CA HIS A 60 -5.59 -3.05 0.69
C HIS A 60 -6.76 -3.70 1.43
N LEU A 61 -6.76 -5.03 1.54
CA LEU A 61 -7.77 -5.82 2.25
C LEU A 61 -7.83 -5.49 3.74
N ALA A 62 -6.70 -5.11 4.35
CA ALA A 62 -6.61 -4.69 5.74
C ALA A 62 -6.96 -3.20 5.97
N GLY A 63 -7.28 -2.43 4.91
CA GLY A 63 -7.50 -0.98 5.01
C GLY A 63 -6.24 -0.19 5.37
N LYS A 64 -5.05 -0.74 5.09
CA LYS A 64 -3.73 -0.20 5.45
C LYS A 64 -2.87 0.18 4.24
N LEU A 65 -3.37 0.01 3.02
CA LEU A 65 -2.63 0.44 1.83
C LEU A 65 -2.57 1.96 1.77
N HIS A 66 -1.35 2.50 1.84
CA HIS A 66 -1.10 3.94 1.82
C HIS A 66 -1.71 4.60 0.56
N PRO A 67 -2.28 5.82 0.67
CA PRO A 67 -2.91 6.52 -0.46
C PRO A 67 -2.06 6.60 -1.72
N ASP A 68 -0.74 6.75 -1.60
CA ASP A 68 0.16 6.86 -2.75
C ASP A 68 0.19 5.60 -3.64
N TYR A 69 -0.17 4.44 -3.09
CA TYR A 69 -0.26 3.20 -3.86
C TYR A 69 -1.60 3.03 -4.58
N GLN A 70 -2.66 3.65 -4.08
CA GLN A 70 -4.04 3.43 -4.55
C GLN A 70 -4.23 3.79 -6.04
N PRO A 71 -3.68 4.90 -6.58
CA PRO A 71 -3.80 5.22 -8.01
C PRO A 71 -3.24 4.15 -8.94
N ASN A 72 -2.24 3.40 -8.47
CA ASN A 72 -1.55 2.35 -9.22
C ASN A 72 -1.88 0.93 -8.70
N PHE A 73 -2.88 0.77 -7.84
CA PHE A 73 -3.29 -0.56 -7.36
C PHE A 73 -3.92 -1.35 -8.51
N CYS A 74 -3.40 -2.56 -8.77
CA CYS A 74 -3.76 -3.40 -9.93
C CYS A 74 -3.52 -2.72 -11.31
N LYS A 75 -2.71 -1.66 -11.36
CA LYS A 75 -2.30 -0.94 -12.57
C LYS A 75 -0.78 -0.82 -12.63
N GLY A 76 -0.23 -0.25 -13.70
CA GLY A 76 1.21 -0.11 -13.86
C GLY A 76 1.91 -1.47 -13.80
N PHE A 77 2.89 -1.65 -12.91
CA PHE A 77 3.58 -2.93 -12.77
C PHE A 77 2.71 -4.06 -12.20
N ASP A 78 1.70 -3.75 -11.38
CA ASP A 78 0.73 -4.75 -10.94
C ASP A 78 -0.07 -5.27 -12.15
N GLY A 79 -0.58 -4.33 -12.94
CA GLY A 79 -1.35 -4.60 -14.15
C GLY A 79 -0.52 -5.37 -15.18
N LEU A 80 0.75 -5.01 -15.35
CA LEU A 80 1.68 -5.73 -16.23
C LEU A 80 1.82 -7.21 -15.84
N TRP A 81 1.95 -7.51 -14.54
CA TRP A 81 1.98 -8.90 -14.08
C TRP A 81 0.64 -9.60 -14.34
N LEU A 82 -0.48 -8.98 -13.98
CA LEU A 82 -1.83 -9.54 -14.14
C LEU A 82 -2.15 -9.86 -15.61
N GLU A 83 -1.87 -8.92 -16.51
CA GLU A 83 -2.04 -9.07 -17.95
C GLU A 83 -1.15 -10.19 -18.51
N THR A 84 0.15 -10.16 -18.16
CA THR A 84 1.11 -11.16 -18.66
C THR A 84 0.76 -12.57 -18.17
N ALA A 85 0.33 -12.69 -16.90
CA ALA A 85 -0.12 -13.93 -16.29
C ALA A 85 -1.46 -14.41 -16.87
N GLY A 86 -2.27 -13.51 -17.44
CA GLY A 86 -3.63 -13.81 -17.90
C GLY A 86 -4.61 -13.98 -16.74
N VAL A 87 -4.41 -13.25 -15.64
CA VAL A 87 -5.21 -13.34 -14.43
C VAL A 87 -5.96 -12.02 -14.21
N PRO A 88 -7.31 -12.03 -14.16
CA PRO A 88 -8.09 -10.85 -13.82
C PRO A 88 -7.74 -10.33 -12.40
N PRO A 89 -7.72 -8.99 -12.19
CA PRO A 89 -7.40 -8.40 -10.90
C PRO A 89 -8.24 -8.96 -9.74
N GLU A 90 -9.56 -9.04 -9.93
CA GLU A 90 -10.52 -9.51 -8.94
C GLU A 90 -10.28 -10.97 -8.55
N GLN A 91 -9.90 -11.82 -9.51
CA GLN A 91 -9.56 -13.21 -9.25
C GLN A 91 -8.31 -13.30 -8.39
N PHE A 92 -7.26 -12.54 -8.71
CA PHE A 92 -6.02 -12.58 -7.95
C PHE A 92 -6.18 -12.00 -6.54
N ILE A 93 -6.99 -10.94 -6.39
CA ILE A 93 -7.35 -10.41 -5.07
C ILE A 93 -8.03 -11.49 -4.21
N GLU A 94 -8.95 -12.26 -4.79
CA GLU A 94 -9.65 -13.32 -4.06
C GLU A 94 -8.74 -14.48 -3.68
N VAL A 95 -7.77 -14.83 -4.53
CA VAL A 95 -6.73 -15.80 -4.19
C VAL A 95 -5.94 -15.34 -2.97
N VAL A 96 -5.48 -14.08 -2.97
CA VAL A 96 -4.71 -13.52 -1.84
C VAL A 96 -5.57 -13.39 -0.58
N ARG A 97 -6.85 -13.03 -0.70
CA ARG A 97 -7.80 -12.96 0.42
C ARG A 97 -7.93 -14.31 1.14
N ASN A 98 -8.01 -15.39 0.37
CA ASN A 98 -8.22 -16.75 0.88
C ASN A 98 -6.91 -17.49 1.21
N SER A 99 -5.76 -16.80 1.13
CA SER A 99 -4.45 -17.35 1.47
C SER A 99 -3.88 -16.67 2.71
N ILE A 100 -3.39 -17.45 3.65
CA ILE A 100 -2.74 -16.97 4.87
C ILE A 100 -1.26 -16.70 4.58
N THR A 101 -0.61 -17.55 3.79
CA THR A 101 0.83 -17.52 3.55
C THR A 101 1.19 -17.20 2.10
N ASP A 102 2.44 -16.78 1.87
CA ASP A 102 2.98 -16.66 0.52
C ASP A 102 3.11 -18.01 -0.20
N GLY A 103 3.32 -19.08 0.58
CA GLY A 103 3.37 -20.45 0.05
C GLY A 103 2.07 -20.82 -0.66
N GLU A 104 0.93 -20.59 -0.03
CA GLU A 104 -0.40 -20.88 -0.61
C GLU A 104 -0.67 -20.07 -1.88
N VAL A 105 -0.28 -18.79 -1.91
CA VAL A 105 -0.38 -17.98 -3.13
C VAL A 105 0.57 -18.52 -4.20
N CYS A 106 1.79 -18.93 -3.85
CA CYS A 106 2.72 -19.49 -4.82
C CYS A 106 2.23 -20.82 -5.39
N ASP A 107 1.66 -21.69 -4.57
CA ASP A 107 1.05 -22.95 -5.02
C ASP A 107 -0.06 -22.69 -6.03
N TRP A 108 -0.93 -21.70 -5.75
CA TRP A 108 -1.96 -21.29 -6.69
C TRP A 108 -1.37 -20.75 -8.00
N VAL A 109 -0.35 -19.89 -7.94
CA VAL A 109 0.31 -19.33 -9.13
C VAL A 109 0.98 -20.43 -9.94
N LEU A 110 1.73 -21.34 -9.32
CA LEU A 110 2.36 -22.47 -10.00
C LEU A 110 1.33 -23.40 -10.63
N LYS A 111 0.17 -23.59 -10.00
CA LYS A 111 -0.93 -24.41 -10.53
C LYS A 111 -1.66 -23.77 -11.71
N ASN A 112 -1.92 -22.47 -11.68
CA ASN A 112 -2.83 -21.82 -12.63
C ASN A 112 -2.13 -20.94 -13.69
N VAL A 113 -0.95 -20.39 -13.39
CA VAL A 113 -0.22 -19.50 -14.31
C VAL A 113 0.85 -20.29 -15.07
N LYS A 114 0.50 -20.79 -16.25
CA LYS A 114 1.35 -21.66 -17.10
C LYS A 114 2.12 -20.90 -18.18
N LYS A 115 2.80 -19.81 -17.81
CA LYS A 115 3.64 -19.06 -18.74
C LYS A 115 5.07 -19.65 -18.78
N PRO A 116 5.68 -19.82 -19.97
CA PRO A 116 7.04 -20.32 -20.08
C PRO A 116 8.04 -19.31 -19.51
N GLU A 117 9.24 -19.77 -19.17
CA GLU A 117 10.29 -18.91 -18.61
C GLU A 117 10.65 -17.74 -19.53
N SER A 118 10.57 -17.92 -20.86
CA SER A 118 10.79 -16.83 -21.82
C SER A 118 9.84 -15.64 -21.62
N VAL A 119 8.58 -15.89 -21.25
CA VAL A 119 7.59 -14.84 -20.96
C VAL A 119 7.91 -14.17 -19.62
N LYS A 120 8.30 -14.94 -18.59
CA LYS A 120 8.72 -14.39 -17.29
C LYS A 120 9.97 -13.52 -17.42
N ALA A 121 10.93 -13.96 -18.24
CA ALA A 121 12.14 -13.21 -18.55
C ALA A 121 11.83 -11.91 -19.31
N ALA A 122 10.90 -11.95 -20.29
CA ALA A 122 10.46 -10.76 -20.99
C ALA A 122 9.74 -9.76 -20.06
N HIS A 123 8.87 -10.23 -19.17
CA HIS A 123 8.24 -9.42 -18.12
C HIS A 123 9.27 -8.74 -17.22
N ARG A 124 10.22 -9.51 -16.69
CA ARG A 124 11.32 -9.00 -15.86
C ARG A 124 12.14 -7.94 -16.60
N LYS A 125 12.50 -8.21 -17.87
CA LYS A 125 13.25 -7.28 -18.72
C LYS A 125 12.45 -5.99 -18.92
N ASN A 126 11.15 -6.07 -19.21
CA ASN A 126 10.30 -4.90 -19.36
C ASN A 126 10.31 -4.04 -18.09
N MET A 127 10.08 -4.65 -16.92
CA MET A 127 10.10 -3.94 -15.64
C MET A 127 11.43 -3.24 -15.34
N LEU A 128 12.55 -3.95 -15.51
CA LEU A 128 13.89 -3.44 -15.23
C LEU A 128 14.38 -2.37 -16.21
N ASN A 129 13.70 -2.16 -17.33
CA ASN A 129 14.12 -1.20 -18.36
C ASN A 129 13.09 -0.09 -18.60
N ARG A 130 12.13 0.11 -17.68
CA ARG A 130 11.06 1.11 -17.83
C ARG A 130 11.37 2.36 -16.99
N PRO A 131 11.35 3.58 -17.56
CA PRO A 131 11.08 3.93 -18.97
C PRO A 131 12.20 3.50 -19.94
N THR A 132 11.83 3.18 -21.17
CA THR A 132 12.81 2.98 -22.25
C THR A 132 13.37 4.34 -22.70
N LYS A 133 14.53 4.35 -23.37
CA LYS A 133 15.20 5.59 -23.79
C LYS A 133 14.42 6.38 -24.85
N ASP A 134 13.59 5.68 -25.61
CA ASP A 134 12.75 6.17 -26.70
C ASP A 134 11.34 6.58 -26.26
N ASP A 135 11.05 6.56 -24.95
CA ASP A 135 9.76 6.97 -24.37
C ASP A 135 9.89 8.31 -23.60
N PRO A 136 9.87 9.46 -24.30
CA PRO A 136 10.09 10.76 -23.67
C PRO A 136 9.02 11.12 -22.63
N GLU A 137 7.79 10.62 -22.78
CA GLU A 137 6.71 10.85 -21.83
C GLU A 137 7.02 10.15 -20.50
N MET A 138 7.39 8.87 -20.53
CA MET A 138 7.70 8.15 -19.31
C MET A 138 9.05 8.59 -18.71
N GLN A 139 10.01 9.06 -19.51
CA GLN A 139 11.23 9.71 -19.00
C GLN A 139 10.90 10.99 -18.23
N ALA A 140 10.05 11.86 -18.80
CA ALA A 140 9.57 13.06 -18.10
C ALA A 140 8.82 12.72 -16.81
N ARG A 141 8.01 11.65 -16.84
CA ARG A 141 7.32 11.15 -15.65
C ARG A 141 8.28 10.66 -14.56
N LEU A 142 9.35 9.95 -14.91
CA LEU A 142 10.38 9.53 -13.96
C LEU A 142 11.07 10.75 -13.35
N LYS A 143 11.48 11.73 -14.16
CA LYS A 143 12.08 12.99 -13.70
C LYS A 143 11.19 13.72 -12.71
N MET A 144 9.91 13.90 -13.05
CA MET A 144 8.91 14.53 -12.16
C MET A 144 8.77 13.78 -10.84
N ARG A 145 8.73 12.44 -10.85
CA ARG A 145 8.67 11.64 -9.62
C ARG A 145 9.92 11.82 -8.75
N LYS A 146 11.11 11.84 -9.36
CA LYS A 146 12.37 12.13 -8.65
C LYS A 146 12.35 13.51 -8.01
N GLU A 147 11.88 14.53 -8.72
CA GLU A 147 11.74 15.89 -8.19
C GLU A 147 10.81 15.94 -6.98
N ASN A 148 9.62 15.35 -7.08
CA ASN A 148 8.64 15.32 -6.00
C ASN A 148 9.15 14.57 -4.74
N ALA A 149 10.01 13.58 -4.93
CA ALA A 149 10.60 12.80 -3.84
C ALA A 149 11.91 13.40 -3.28
N GLY A 150 12.39 14.54 -3.82
CA GLY A 150 13.68 15.12 -3.45
C GLY A 150 14.90 14.33 -3.95
N LEU A 151 14.69 13.43 -4.91
CA LEU A 151 15.70 12.53 -5.50
C LEU A 151 16.19 13.00 -6.88
N ALA A 152 15.91 14.26 -7.25
CA ALA A 152 16.30 14.82 -8.55
C ALA A 152 17.81 14.73 -8.83
N HIS A 153 18.63 14.83 -7.78
CA HIS A 153 20.10 14.80 -7.83
C HIS A 153 20.70 13.39 -8.00
N ARG A 154 19.90 12.32 -7.93
CA ARG A 154 20.37 10.93 -8.00
C ARG A 154 20.42 10.45 -9.45
N ASP A 155 21.55 10.62 -10.11
CA ASP A 155 21.75 10.18 -11.50
C ASP A 155 21.82 8.66 -11.66
N ASP A 156 22.03 7.90 -10.59
CA ASP A 156 21.95 6.44 -10.61
C ASP A 156 20.51 5.90 -10.74
N ILE A 157 19.49 6.72 -10.43
CA ILE A 157 18.08 6.35 -10.61
C ILE A 157 17.67 6.58 -12.06
N GLN A 158 17.65 5.50 -12.83
CA GLN A 158 17.40 5.49 -14.27
C GLN A 158 16.04 4.86 -14.64
N THR A 159 15.44 4.09 -13.75
CA THR A 159 14.18 3.37 -14.00
C THR A 159 13.13 3.61 -12.90
N PHE A 160 11.86 3.29 -13.17
CA PHE A 160 10.84 3.31 -12.14
C PHE A 160 11.11 2.28 -11.03
N VAL A 161 11.79 1.19 -11.35
CA VAL A 161 12.20 0.17 -10.38
C VAL A 161 13.32 0.70 -9.48
N ASP A 162 14.30 1.45 -10.01
CA ASP A 162 15.28 2.18 -9.20
C ASP A 162 14.61 3.21 -8.31
N PHE A 163 13.70 4.00 -8.88
CA PHE A 163 13.00 5.06 -8.16
C PHE A 163 12.20 4.50 -6.99
N ILE A 164 11.44 3.42 -7.19
CA ILE A 164 10.64 2.81 -6.12
C ILE A 164 11.55 2.34 -4.98
N ASP A 165 12.65 1.65 -5.29
CA ASP A 165 13.54 1.18 -4.23
C ASP A 165 14.25 2.34 -3.50
N ALA A 166 14.68 3.38 -4.21
CA ALA A 166 15.29 4.56 -3.58
C ALA A 166 14.29 5.34 -2.70
N ASP A 167 13.08 5.57 -3.21
CA ASP A 167 12.02 6.27 -2.49
C ASP A 167 11.61 5.52 -1.21
N GLU A 168 11.57 4.19 -1.29
CA GLU A 168 11.28 3.28 -0.18
C GLU A 168 12.53 2.84 0.62
N LYS A 169 13.64 3.59 0.48
CA LYS A 169 14.86 3.51 1.31
C LYS A 169 15.65 2.20 1.20
N ARG A 170 15.65 1.58 0.02
CA ARG A 170 16.41 0.37 -0.32
C ARG A 170 17.58 0.61 -1.30
N LEU A 171 17.70 1.83 -1.85
CA LEU A 171 18.75 2.24 -2.80
C LEU A 171 19.26 3.67 -2.50
#